data_AF-A0A954Q6F5-F1
#
_entry.id   AF-A0A954Q6F5-F1
#
_cell.length_a   1.000
_cell.length_b   1.000
_cell.length_c   1.000
_cell.angle_alpha   90.00
_cell.angle_beta   90.00
_cell.angle_gamma   90.00
#
_symmetry.space_group_name_H-M   'P 1'
#
loop_
_entity.id
_entity.type
_entity.pdbx_description
1 polymer ?
#
loop_
_entity_poly.entity_id
_entity_poly.type
_entity_poly.pdbx_seq_one_letter_code
_entity_poly.pdbx_strand_id
1 'polypeptide(L)'
;EDVEAVSHFHLSKEVSNHTPGMLVAISAEEWDELIPATIAGVAKLLKAIASQIDIKKYRKAKRGPKKKKPHRSRNVASSHVSTAKLLNLV
;
A
#
# COMPACT_ATOMS: atom_id res chain seq x y z
N GLU A 1 -9.60 -18.11 -0.62
CA GLU A 1 -9.01 -17.08 0.28
C GLU A 1 -9.96 -15.91 0.37
N ASP A 2 -10.03 -15.21 1.52
CA ASP A 2 -10.98 -14.12 1.74
C ASP A 2 -10.60 -12.86 0.95
N VAL A 3 -11.28 -12.63 -0.17
CA VAL A 3 -11.07 -11.46 -1.04
C VAL A 3 -11.28 -10.14 -0.26
N GLU A 4 -12.23 -10.07 0.68
CA GLU A 4 -12.42 -8.89 1.53
C GLU A 4 -11.19 -8.49 2.36
N ALA A 5 -10.31 -9.45 2.68
CA ALA A 5 -9.13 -9.19 3.50
C ALA A 5 -8.00 -8.52 2.72
N VAL A 6 -8.09 -8.46 1.38
CA VAL A 6 -7.07 -7.87 0.51
C VAL A 6 -7.16 -6.34 0.53
N SER A 7 -6.00 -5.70 0.71
CA SER A 7 -5.88 -4.24 0.74
C SER A 7 -5.68 -3.70 -0.68
N HIS A 8 -6.69 -3.02 -1.21
CA HIS A 8 -6.58 -2.32 -2.50
C HIS A 8 -5.39 -1.34 -2.49
N PHE A 9 -5.19 -0.63 -1.38
CA PHE A 9 -4.05 0.27 -1.22
C PHE A 9 -2.70 -0.42 -1.38
N HIS A 10 -2.50 -1.60 -0.75
CA HIS A 10 -1.23 -2.32 -0.88
C HIS A 10 -1.01 -2.85 -2.30
N LEU A 11 -2.06 -3.35 -2.97
CA LEU A 11 -1.97 -3.77 -4.36
C LEU A 11 -1.63 -2.62 -5.30
N SER A 12 -2.35 -1.49 -5.21
CA SER A 12 -2.09 -0.32 -6.04
C SER A 12 -0.69 0.24 -5.80
N LYS A 13 -0.23 0.25 -4.54
CA LYS A 13 1.13 0.67 -4.20
C LYS A 13 2.19 -0.26 -4.77
N GLU A 14 1.96 -1.57 -4.72
CA GLU A 14 2.89 -2.55 -5.30
C GLU A 14 3.08 -2.32 -6.80
N VAL A 15 1.98 -2.18 -7.54
CA VAL A 15 2.02 -1.89 -8.98
C VAL A 15 2.71 -0.56 -9.24
N SER A 16 2.30 0.51 -8.55
CA SER A 16 2.88 1.85 -8.72
C SER A 16 4.39 1.89 -8.48
N ASN A 17 4.87 1.17 -7.45
CA ASN A 17 6.28 1.16 -7.09
C ASN A 17 7.16 0.44 -8.11
N HIS A 18 6.66 -0.63 -8.73
CA HIS A 18 7.47 -1.52 -9.57
C HIS A 18 7.32 -1.25 -11.07
N THR A 19 6.17 -0.75 -11.52
CA THR A 19 5.92 -0.47 -12.95
C THR A 19 7.00 0.41 -13.59
N PRO A 20 7.48 1.52 -12.97
CA PRO A 20 8.54 2.33 -13.58
C PRO A 20 9.84 1.54 -13.80
N GLY A 21 10.27 0.73 -12.84
CA GLY A 21 11.46 -0.09 -12.97
C GLY A 21 11.30 -1.19 -14.02
N MET A 22 10.11 -1.80 -14.07
CA MET A 22 9.77 -2.83 -15.05
C MET A 22 9.78 -2.28 -16.49
N LEU A 23 9.28 -1.05 -16.70
CA LEU A 23 9.30 -0.39 -18.02
C LEU A 23 10.71 0.04 -18.46
N VAL A 24 11.67 0.14 -17.54
CA VAL A 24 13.09 0.35 -17.87
C VAL A 24 13.79 -0.98 -18.17
N ALA A 25 13.43 -2.04 -17.44
CA ALA A 25 14.10 -3.33 -17.53
C ALA A 25 13.63 -4.17 -18.73
N ILE A 26 12.40 -3.97 -19.21
CA ILE A 26 11.80 -4.76 -20.30
C ILE A 26 11.46 -3.81 -21.45
N SER A 27 12.00 -4.09 -22.64
CA SER A 27 11.75 -3.28 -23.83
C SER A 27 10.33 -3.51 -24.38
N ALA A 28 9.85 -2.61 -25.24
CA ALA A 28 8.55 -2.79 -25.90
C ALA A 28 8.51 -4.06 -26.78
N GLU A 29 9.63 -4.38 -27.44
CA GLU A 29 9.75 -5.57 -28.30
C GLU A 29 9.64 -6.86 -27.46
N GLU A 30 10.28 -6.90 -26.30
CA GLU A 30 10.18 -8.03 -25.36
C GLU A 30 8.75 -8.18 -24.81
N TRP A 31 8.04 -7.07 -24.56
CA TRP A 31 6.63 -7.11 -24.18
C TRP A 31 5.75 -7.70 -25.29
N ASP A 32 5.98 -7.31 -26.54
CA ASP A 32 5.22 -7.80 -27.69
C ASP A 32 5.44 -9.31 -27.91
N GLU A 33 6.66 -9.82 -27.66
CA GLU A 33 6.96 -11.25 -27.73
C GLU A 33 6.30 -12.06 -26.58
N LEU A 34 6.22 -11.46 -25.38
CA LEU A 34 5.69 -12.13 -24.19
C LEU A 34 4.16 -12.14 -24.13
N ILE A 35 3.48 -11.14 -24.72
CA ILE A 35 2.03 -11.01 -24.64
C ILE A 35 1.36 -11.85 -25.73
N PRO A 36 0.46 -12.80 -25.37
CA PRO A 36 -0.24 -13.59 -26.37
C PRO A 36 -1.16 -12.73 -27.24
N ALA A 37 -1.19 -13.01 -28.55
CA ALA A 37 -2.04 -12.29 -29.51
C ALA A 37 -3.56 -12.49 -29.31
N THR A 38 -3.97 -13.41 -28.43
CA THR A 38 -5.39 -13.72 -28.20
C THR A 38 -5.80 -13.40 -26.76
N ILE A 39 -7.05 -12.97 -26.59
CA ILE A 39 -7.65 -12.70 -25.27
C ILE A 39 -7.55 -13.93 -24.35
N ALA A 40 -7.77 -15.13 -24.90
CA ALA A 40 -7.66 -16.38 -24.14
C ALA A 40 -6.21 -16.64 -23.66
N GLY A 41 -5.22 -16.35 -24.51
CA GLY A 41 -3.81 -16.44 -24.15
C GLY A 41 -3.45 -15.45 -23.04
N VAL A 42 -3.87 -14.19 -23.18
CA VAL A 42 -3.66 -13.15 -22.15
C VAL A 42 -4.30 -13.57 -20.83
N ALA A 43 -5.55 -14.06 -20.85
CA ALA A 43 -6.22 -14.54 -19.64
C ALA A 43 -5.48 -15.71 -18.98
N LYS A 44 -4.88 -16.62 -19.78
CA LYS A 44 -4.07 -17.73 -19.27
C LYS A 44 -2.76 -17.24 -18.65
N LEU A 45 -2.08 -16.29 -19.29
CA LEU A 45 -0.88 -15.65 -18.77
C LEU A 45 -1.16 -14.96 -17.43
N LEU A 46 -2.21 -14.14 -17.36
CA LEU A 46 -2.60 -13.45 -16.13
C LEU A 46 -2.95 -14.44 -15.00
N LYS A 47 -3.65 -15.55 -15.30
CA LYS A 47 -3.91 -16.61 -14.32
C LYS A 47 -2.63 -17.29 -13.83
N ALA A 48 -1.67 -17.54 -14.73
CA ALA A 48 -0.38 -18.14 -14.39
C ALA A 48 0.47 -17.23 -13.51
N ILE A 49 0.47 -15.92 -13.77
CA ILE A 49 1.12 -14.93 -12.90
C ILE A 49 0.40 -14.90 -11.54
N ALA A 50 -0.93 -14.79 -11.54
CA ALA A 50 -1.72 -14.71 -10.32
C ALA A 50 -1.57 -15.92 -9.39
N SER A 51 -1.33 -17.12 -9.94
CA SER A 51 -1.12 -18.32 -9.12
C SER A 51 0.19 -18.34 -8.35
N GLN A 52 1.17 -17.50 -8.73
CA GLN A 52 2.46 -17.36 -8.06
C GLN A 52 2.46 -16.23 -7.01
N ILE A 53 1.40 -15.42 -6.94
CA ILE A 53 1.30 -14.29 -6.02
C ILE A 53 0.93 -14.78 -4.62
N ASP A 54 1.78 -14.47 -3.63
CA ASP A 54 1.44 -14.65 -2.22
C ASP A 54 0.50 -13.53 -1.74
N ILE A 55 -0.81 -13.77 -1.84
CA ILE A 55 -1.87 -12.83 -1.48
C ILE A 55 -1.81 -12.41 0.01
N LYS A 56 -1.16 -13.22 0.87
CA LYS A 56 -1.05 -12.90 2.31
C LYS A 56 -0.27 -11.61 2.56
N LYS A 57 0.69 -11.27 1.69
CA LYS A 57 1.50 -10.03 1.79
C LYS A 57 0.67 -8.76 1.61
N TYR A 58 -0.44 -8.85 0.88
CA TYR A 58 -1.27 -7.70 0.53
C TYR A 58 -2.51 -7.56 1.40
N ARG A 59 -2.59 -8.28 2.52
CA ARG A 59 -3.73 -8.20 3.43
C ARG A 59 -3.82 -6.83 4.10
N LYS A 60 -5.04 -6.43 4.44
CA LYS A 60 -5.32 -5.26 5.28
C LYS A 60 -4.66 -5.46 6.64
N ALA A 61 -4.02 -4.41 7.15
CA ALA A 61 -3.53 -4.41 8.52
C ALA A 61 -4.72 -4.51 9.48
N LYS A 62 -4.80 -5.61 10.24
CA LYS A 62 -5.81 -5.75 11.28
C LYS A 62 -5.42 -4.86 12.45
N ARG A 63 -6.10 -3.74 12.60
CA ARG A 63 -5.93 -2.88 13.77
C ARG A 63 -6.55 -3.60 14.97
N GLY A 64 -5.75 -3.87 16.01
CA GLY A 64 -6.28 -4.30 17.29
C GLY A 64 -7.18 -3.24 17.94
N PRO A 65 -7.84 -3.55 19.06
CA PRO A 65 -8.62 -2.57 19.80
C PRO A 65 -7.79 -1.32 20.08
N LYS A 66 -8.43 -0.15 19.95
CA LYS A 66 -7.76 1.13 20.17
C LYS A 66 -7.12 1.13 21.55
N LYS A 67 -5.82 1.50 21.63
CA LYS A 67 -5.12 1.66 22.90
C LYS A 67 -5.97 2.54 23.83
N LYS A 68 -6.10 2.11 25.10
CA LYS A 68 -6.82 2.90 26.11
C LYS A 68 -6.21 4.31 26.16
N LYS A 69 -7.06 5.33 26.26
CA LYS A 69 -6.58 6.70 26.41
C LYS A 69 -5.73 6.76 27.69
N PRO A 70 -4.52 7.33 27.66
CA PRO A 70 -3.73 7.51 28.88
C PRO A 70 -4.51 8.37 29.87
N HIS A 71 -4.34 8.11 31.16
CA HIS A 71 -4.92 8.92 32.21
C HIS A 71 -4.40 10.36 32.09
N ARG A 72 -5.30 11.34 32.03
CA ARG A 72 -4.91 12.75 31.94
C ARG A 72 -4.42 13.20 33.32
N SER A 73 -3.10 13.25 33.53
CA SER A 73 -2.54 14.01 34.65
C SER A 73 -2.63 15.50 34.30
N ARG A 74 -3.25 16.32 35.17
CA ARG A 74 -3.11 17.79 35.10
C ARG A 74 -1.68 18.15 35.52
N ASN A 75 -0.72 17.92 34.64
CA ASN A 75 0.64 18.41 34.84
C ASN A 75 0.73 19.78 34.17
N VAL A 76 0.59 20.84 34.96
CA VAL A 76 0.65 22.23 34.47
C VAL A 76 1.99 22.53 33.80
N ALA A 77 3.06 21.85 34.25
CA ALA A 77 4.41 22.00 33.71
C ALA A 77 4.58 21.51 32.26
N SER A 78 3.70 20.63 31.76
CA SER A 78 3.75 20.13 30.37
C SER A 78 2.52 20.54 29.55
N SER A 79 1.88 21.65 29.92
CA SER A 79 0.82 22.25 29.12
C SER A 79 1.35 22.57 27.71
N HIS A 80 0.70 22.05 26.67
CA HIS A 80 1.06 22.39 25.29
C HIS A 80 0.74 23.87 25.04
N VAL A 81 1.77 24.70 24.86
CA VAL A 81 1.65 26.14 24.57
C VAL A 81 1.93 26.35 23.08
N SER A 82 1.13 27.17 22.40
CA SER A 82 1.41 27.52 20.99
C SER A 82 2.68 28.38 20.90
N THR A 83 3.43 28.23 19.80
CA THR A 83 4.58 29.07 19.49
C THR A 83 4.21 30.56 19.45
N ALA A 84 3.01 30.90 18.97
CA ALA A 84 2.50 32.27 19.00
C ALA A 84 2.42 32.85 20.42
N LYS A 85 1.98 32.04 21.40
CA LYS A 85 1.91 32.44 22.81
C LYS A 85 3.30 32.52 23.47
N LEU A 86 4.27 31.73 23.02
CA LEU A 86 5.66 31.85 23.48
C LEU A 86 6.35 33.10 22.93
N LEU A 87 5.95 33.54 21.72
CA LEU A 87 6.53 34.71 21.05
C LEU A 87 5.77 36.02 21.31
N ASN A 88 4.76 36.00 22.20
CA ASN A 88 3.91 37.17 22.52
C ASN A 88 3.31 37.85 21.28
N LEU A 89 2.89 37.06 20.29
CA LEU A 89 2.26 37.58 19.07
C LEU A 89 0.73 37.80 19.25
N VAL A 90 0.20 37.50 20.44
CA VAL A 90 -1.17 37.70 20.92
C VAL A 90 -1.10 38.21 22.34
#